data_AF-A0A4Z2J5D9-F1
#
_entry.id   AF-A0A4Z2J5D9-F1
#
_cell.length_a   1.000
_cell.length_b   1.000
_cell.length_c   1.000
_cell.angle_alpha   90.00
_cell.angle_beta   90.00
_cell.angle_gamma   90.00
#
_symmetry.space_group_name_H-M   'P 1'
#
loop_
_entity.id
_entity.type
_entity.pdbx_description
1 polymer ?
#
loop_
_entity_poly.entity_id
_entity_poly.type
_entity_poly.pdbx_seq_one_letter_code
_entity_poly.pdbx_strand_id
1 'polypeptide(L)'
;MQSPLSYNTIKHEAVQGVASYMCVGPEGYWDPQGPNLSNCTSPWVNLISQKLKAGETAAVIARELAEQTKRNLQAGDITFTVKAMVQLVDLLDVQLRNLTPGGKDSAARSLNKLQKRERSCRFYVQAMVETVNNLLQPQAQAAWRELSTGEQLRAATMLLDTVEQGAFVLADNLLKTDIVQENTDNIQEVEFLLYVPAAMAT
;
A
#
# COMPACT_ATOMS: atom_id res chain seq x y z
N MET A 1 21.78 -37.59 24.70
CA MET A 1 20.36 -37.30 24.37
C MET A 1 20.35 -36.11 23.42
N GLN A 2 20.18 -36.36 22.13
CA GLN A 2 20.03 -35.32 21.11
C GLN A 2 18.54 -35.17 20.84
N SER A 3 18.00 -34.00 21.13
CA SER A 3 16.62 -33.64 20.80
C SER A 3 16.52 -33.38 19.29
N PRO A 4 15.53 -33.95 18.57
CA PRO A 4 15.32 -33.63 17.17
C PRO A 4 14.59 -32.30 17.08
N LEU A 5 15.25 -31.24 16.63
CA LEU A 5 14.54 -30.07 16.15
C LEU A 5 13.90 -30.46 14.82
N SER A 6 12.58 -30.70 14.89
CA SER A 6 11.68 -30.76 13.75
C SER A 6 11.80 -29.46 12.99
N TYR A 7 12.66 -29.42 11.98
CA TYR A 7 12.62 -28.38 10.95
C TYR A 7 11.32 -28.59 10.18
N ASN A 8 10.26 -27.93 10.66
CA ASN A 8 9.14 -27.58 9.80
C ASN A 8 9.75 -26.83 8.62
N THR A 9 9.73 -27.43 7.44
CA THR A 9 10.09 -26.78 6.19
C THR A 9 9.09 -25.66 5.94
N ILE A 10 9.28 -24.52 6.60
CA ILE A 10 8.72 -23.26 6.15
C ILE A 10 9.30 -23.10 4.75
N LYS A 11 8.45 -23.15 3.73
CA LYS A 11 8.83 -22.70 2.40
C LYS A 11 9.21 -21.24 2.56
N HIS A 12 10.49 -20.95 2.80
CA HIS A 12 11.00 -19.61 2.72
C HIS A 12 10.84 -19.20 1.26
N GLU A 13 9.81 -18.40 0.98
CA GLU A 13 9.73 -17.67 -0.27
C GLU A 13 11.03 -16.88 -0.41
N ALA A 14 11.64 -16.92 -1.60
CA ALA A 14 12.96 -16.35 -1.80
C ALA A 14 12.91 -14.84 -1.55
N VAL A 15 13.56 -14.37 -0.50
CA VAL A 15 13.71 -12.95 -0.19
C VAL A 15 15.01 -12.39 -0.75
N GLN A 16 14.96 -11.14 -1.18
CA GLN A 16 16.10 -10.37 -1.67
C GLN A 16 16.30 -9.17 -0.75
N GLY A 17 17.54 -8.90 -0.32
CA GLY A 17 17.80 -7.80 0.59
C GLY A 17 19.00 -7.99 1.48
N VAL A 18 19.13 -7.08 2.46
CA VAL A 18 20.17 -7.12 3.49
C VAL A 18 19.49 -7.09 4.85
N ALA A 19 19.72 -8.13 5.66
CA ALA A 19 19.36 -8.13 7.06
C ALA A 19 20.52 -7.57 7.89
N SER A 20 20.21 -6.84 8.96
CA SER A 20 21.23 -6.34 9.91
C SER A 20 20.87 -6.76 11.32
N TYR A 21 21.83 -7.30 12.07
CA TYR A 21 21.62 -7.67 13.47
C TYR A 21 22.55 -6.86 14.36
N MET A 22 21.99 -6.22 15.39
CA MET A 22 22.74 -5.39 16.32
C MET A 22 23.28 -6.24 17.48
N CYS A 23 24.55 -6.05 17.80
CA CYS A 23 25.15 -6.54 19.04
C CYS A 23 25.13 -5.41 20.08
N VAL A 24 24.48 -5.64 21.21
CA VAL A 24 24.34 -4.69 22.31
C VAL A 24 25.42 -4.90 23.37
N GLY A 25 26.11 -3.80 23.70
CA GLY A 25 27.16 -3.77 24.72
C GLY A 25 26.63 -3.49 26.13
N PRO A 26 27.47 -3.65 27.17
CA PRO A 26 28.90 -3.98 27.12
C PRO A 26 29.22 -5.48 27.08
N GLU A 27 28.26 -6.36 27.37
CA GLU A 27 28.49 -7.80 27.48
C GLU A 27 28.47 -8.55 26.12
N GLY A 28 28.08 -7.86 25.04
CA GLY A 28 28.21 -8.38 23.67
C GLY A 28 27.16 -9.40 23.30
N TYR A 29 25.90 -9.16 23.70
CA TYR A 29 24.78 -10.01 23.30
C TYR A 29 24.13 -9.51 22.02
N TRP A 30 23.56 -10.43 21.25
CA TRP A 30 22.67 -10.04 20.18
C TRP A 30 21.41 -9.37 20.76
N ASP A 31 20.91 -8.36 20.05
CA ASP A 31 19.67 -7.69 20.43
C ASP A 31 18.52 -8.72 20.56
N PRO A 32 17.86 -8.85 21.72
CA PRO A 32 16.77 -9.80 21.89
C PRO A 32 15.56 -9.55 20.98
N GLN A 33 15.46 -8.36 20.35
CA GLN A 33 14.44 -8.07 19.33
C GLN A 33 14.69 -8.81 18.01
N GLY A 34 15.88 -9.39 17.81
CA GLY A 34 16.24 -10.10 16.58
C GLY A 34 16.83 -9.21 15.49
N PRO A 35 17.12 -9.79 14.31
CA PRO A 35 17.66 -9.03 13.18
C PRO A 35 16.60 -8.09 12.59
N ASN A 36 17.03 -6.92 12.12
CA ASN A 36 16.19 -6.05 11.31
C ASN A 36 16.07 -6.62 9.89
N LEU A 37 14.83 -6.97 9.51
CA LEU A 37 14.46 -7.52 8.21
C LEU A 37 13.71 -6.50 7.31
N SER A 38 13.67 -5.22 7.69
CA SER A 38 12.94 -4.18 6.94
C SER A 38 13.40 -4.00 5.48
N ASN A 39 14.61 -4.48 5.15
CA ASN A 39 15.18 -4.41 3.80
C ASN A 39 15.12 -5.76 3.06
N CYS A 40 14.45 -6.77 3.61
CA CYS A 40 14.24 -8.07 2.98
C CYS A 40 12.86 -8.10 2.32
N THR A 41 12.84 -8.15 0.99
CA THR A 41 11.62 -8.08 0.18
C THR A 41 11.46 -9.29 -0.70
N SER A 42 10.23 -9.62 -1.03
CA SER A 42 9.86 -10.60 -2.05
C SER A 42 10.21 -10.13 -3.46
N PRO A 43 10.40 -11.02 -4.44
CA PRO A 43 10.88 -10.66 -5.78
C PRO A 43 9.92 -9.75 -6.57
N TRP A 44 8.62 -9.79 -6.24
CA TRP A 44 7.59 -8.97 -6.89
C TRP A 44 7.79 -7.46 -6.65
N VAL A 45 8.49 -7.07 -5.58
CA VAL A 45 8.84 -5.67 -5.29
C VAL A 45 9.60 -5.03 -6.45
N ASN A 46 10.51 -5.79 -7.07
CA ASN A 46 11.25 -5.32 -8.24
C ASN A 46 10.35 -5.14 -9.46
N LEU A 47 9.35 -6.02 -9.65
CA LEU A 47 8.39 -5.92 -10.74
C LEU A 47 7.55 -4.64 -10.62
N ILE A 48 7.00 -4.36 -9.44
CA ILE A 48 6.24 -3.14 -9.18
C ILE A 48 7.12 -1.89 -9.39
N SER A 49 8.35 -1.92 -8.85
CA SER A 49 9.31 -0.82 -9.01
C SER A 49 9.63 -0.53 -10.48
N GLN A 50 9.74 -1.56 -11.32
CA GLN A 50 9.96 -1.40 -12.75
C GLN A 50 8.74 -0.78 -13.44
N LYS A 51 7.51 -1.19 -13.09
CA LYS A 51 6.27 -0.63 -13.65
C LYS A 51 6.10 0.85 -13.30
N LEU A 52 6.42 1.24 -12.06
CA LEU A 52 6.46 2.64 -11.63
C LEU A 52 7.44 3.46 -12.48
N LYS A 53 8.66 2.94 -12.68
CA LYS A 53 9.68 3.60 -13.52
C LYS A 53 9.31 3.67 -15.00
N ALA A 54 8.60 2.66 -15.51
CA ALA A 54 8.12 2.62 -16.89
C ALA A 54 6.95 3.57 -17.17
N GLY A 55 6.37 4.19 -16.14
CA GLY A 55 5.24 5.10 -16.28
C GLY A 55 3.92 4.40 -16.62
N GLU A 56 3.71 3.16 -16.15
CA GLU A 56 2.40 2.52 -16.23
C GLU A 56 1.33 3.33 -15.47
N THR A 57 0.05 3.11 -15.78
CA THR A 57 -1.02 3.87 -15.11
C THR A 57 -1.12 3.52 -13.63
N ALA A 58 -1.43 4.50 -12.78
CA ALA A 58 -1.49 4.29 -11.32
C ALA A 58 -2.52 3.20 -10.96
N ALA A 59 -3.69 3.21 -11.60
CA ALA A 59 -4.73 2.20 -11.39
C ALA A 59 -4.28 0.77 -11.74
N VAL A 60 -3.43 0.58 -12.77
CA VAL A 60 -2.92 -0.74 -13.15
C VAL A 60 -1.90 -1.25 -12.14
N ILE A 61 -0.97 -0.39 -11.72
CA ILE A 61 0.04 -0.74 -10.73
C ILE A 61 -0.61 -0.98 -9.36
N ALA A 62 -1.58 -0.16 -8.95
CA ALA A 62 -2.31 -0.33 -7.70
C ALA A 62 -3.01 -1.69 -7.66
N ARG A 63 -3.67 -2.09 -8.74
CA ARG A 63 -4.32 -3.41 -8.82
C ARG A 63 -3.32 -4.55 -8.72
N GLU A 64 -2.18 -4.46 -9.40
CA GLU A 64 -1.12 -5.47 -9.27
C GLU A 64 -0.59 -5.52 -7.82
N LEU A 65 -0.39 -4.37 -7.18
CA LEU A 65 0.02 -4.28 -5.78
C LEU A 65 -0.99 -4.97 -4.84
N ALA A 66 -2.30 -4.74 -5.05
CA ALA A 66 -3.37 -5.40 -4.31
C ALA A 66 -3.31 -6.93 -4.47
N GLU A 67 -3.04 -7.43 -5.67
CA GLU A 67 -2.87 -8.88 -5.90
C GLU A 67 -1.61 -9.45 -5.23
N GLN A 68 -0.49 -8.73 -5.27
CA GLN A 68 0.74 -9.19 -4.61
C GLN A 68 0.59 -9.21 -3.08
N THR A 69 -0.18 -8.29 -2.51
CA THR A 69 -0.39 -8.20 -1.05
C THR A 69 -1.26 -9.30 -0.45
N LYS A 70 -1.95 -10.10 -1.28
CA LYS A 70 -2.68 -11.30 -0.83
C LYS A 70 -1.77 -12.47 -0.45
N ARG A 71 -0.49 -12.41 -0.85
CA ARG A 71 0.51 -13.46 -0.59
C ARG A 71 1.00 -13.35 0.86
N ASN A 72 1.84 -14.30 1.27
CA ASN A 72 2.57 -14.16 2.53
C ASN A 72 3.59 -13.04 2.39
N LEU A 73 3.46 -12.01 3.22
CA LEU A 73 4.33 -10.84 3.17
C LEU A 73 5.55 -11.03 4.07
N GLN A 74 6.64 -10.41 3.63
CA GLN A 74 7.87 -10.26 4.42
C GLN A 74 7.89 -8.86 5.06
N ALA A 75 8.68 -8.67 6.11
CA ALA A 75 8.79 -7.37 6.78
C ALA A 75 9.07 -6.21 5.79
N GLY A 76 10.01 -6.41 4.86
CA GLY A 76 10.32 -5.40 3.85
C GLY A 76 9.19 -5.15 2.85
N ASP A 77 8.35 -6.15 2.56
CA ASP A 77 7.19 -6.00 1.67
C ASP A 77 6.18 -5.00 2.22
N ILE A 78 5.99 -4.99 3.55
CA ILE A 78 5.13 -4.00 4.23
C ILE A 78 5.65 -2.59 3.97
N THR A 79 6.94 -2.35 4.27
CA THR A 79 7.52 -1.01 4.12
C THR A 79 7.57 -0.55 2.67
N PHE A 80 7.79 -1.47 1.72
CA PHE A 80 7.75 -1.18 0.30
C PHE A 80 6.32 -0.84 -0.16
N THR A 81 5.34 -1.64 0.23
CA THR A 81 3.93 -1.46 -0.17
C THR A 81 3.44 -0.07 0.21
N VAL A 82 3.66 0.34 1.46
CA VAL A 82 3.24 1.67 1.94
C VAL A 82 3.93 2.79 1.15
N LYS A 83 5.24 2.67 0.87
CA LYS A 83 5.97 3.65 0.04
C LYS A 83 5.47 3.68 -1.40
N ALA A 84 5.14 2.52 -1.98
CA ALA A 84 4.58 2.43 -3.32
C ALA A 84 3.20 3.08 -3.38
N MET A 85 2.36 2.92 -2.36
CA MET A 85 1.06 3.58 -2.26
C MET A 85 1.19 5.11 -2.26
N VAL A 86 2.18 5.69 -1.55
CA VAL A 86 2.47 7.14 -1.62
C VAL A 86 2.75 7.56 -3.07
N GLN A 87 3.67 6.87 -3.74
CA GLN A 87 4.03 7.17 -5.13
C GLN A 87 2.84 7.02 -6.09
N LEU A 88 1.93 6.09 -5.79
CA LEU A 88 0.74 5.85 -6.59
C LEU A 88 -0.30 6.96 -6.43
N VAL A 89 -0.43 7.57 -5.25
CA VAL A 89 -1.27 8.77 -5.04
C VAL A 89 -0.74 9.93 -5.88
N ASP A 90 0.56 10.20 -5.82
CA ASP A 90 1.20 11.28 -6.60
C ASP A 90 1.04 11.05 -8.11
N LEU A 91 1.28 9.82 -8.57
CA LEU A 91 1.15 9.45 -9.96
C LEU A 91 -0.29 9.57 -10.45
N LEU A 92 -1.27 9.16 -9.62
CA LEU A 92 -2.68 9.29 -9.95
C LEU A 92 -3.06 10.77 -10.10
N ASP A 93 -2.69 11.63 -9.16
CA ASP A 93 -2.99 13.07 -9.23
C ASP A 93 -2.48 13.69 -10.55
N VAL A 94 -1.23 13.42 -10.91
CA VAL A 94 -0.67 13.87 -12.21
C VAL A 94 -1.47 13.32 -13.40
N GLN A 95 -1.85 12.05 -13.37
CA GLN A 95 -2.65 11.42 -14.43
C GLN A 95 -4.04 12.06 -14.55
N LEU A 96 -4.71 12.36 -13.43
CA LEU A 96 -6.03 12.97 -13.40
C LEU A 96 -5.98 14.44 -13.86
N ARG A 97 -4.95 15.20 -13.48
CA ARG A 97 -4.71 16.57 -13.99
C ARG A 97 -4.58 16.57 -15.52
N ASN A 98 -3.83 15.62 -16.09
CA ASN A 98 -3.69 15.47 -17.54
C ASN A 98 -5.02 15.09 -18.25
N LEU A 99 -5.94 14.46 -17.53
CA LEU A 99 -7.29 14.15 -17.99
C LEU A 99 -8.28 15.30 -17.78
N THR A 100 -7.86 16.45 -17.26
CA THR A 100 -8.75 17.62 -17.15
C THR A 100 -9.12 18.13 -18.55
N PRO A 101 -10.43 18.27 -18.87
CA PRO A 101 -10.86 18.87 -20.14
C PRO A 101 -10.40 20.32 -20.23
N GLY A 102 -9.80 20.71 -21.35
CA GLY A 102 -9.40 22.09 -21.62
C GLY A 102 -10.42 22.82 -22.49
N GLY A 103 -10.41 24.15 -22.47
CA GLY A 103 -11.33 24.99 -23.26
C GLY A 103 -11.21 24.83 -24.80
N LYS A 104 -10.16 24.15 -25.28
CA LYS A 104 -9.95 23.82 -26.71
C LYS A 104 -10.39 22.39 -27.07
N ASP A 105 -10.81 21.57 -26.10
CA ASP A 105 -11.26 20.21 -26.36
C ASP A 105 -12.69 20.22 -26.94
N SER A 106 -12.94 19.34 -27.92
CA SER A 106 -14.30 19.09 -28.39
C SER A 106 -15.14 18.40 -27.31
N ALA A 107 -16.47 18.54 -27.38
CA ALA A 107 -17.38 17.88 -26.44
C ALA A 107 -17.12 16.36 -26.33
N ALA A 108 -16.89 15.69 -27.46
CA ALA A 108 -16.56 14.26 -27.50
C ALA A 108 -15.23 13.93 -26.80
N ARG A 109 -14.19 14.77 -26.98
CA ARG A 109 -12.90 14.59 -26.32
C ARG A 109 -13.00 14.83 -24.81
N SER A 110 -13.74 15.86 -24.40
CA SER A 110 -14.00 16.16 -22.99
C SER A 110 -14.73 15.01 -22.30
N LEU A 111 -15.76 14.44 -22.94
CA LEU A 111 -16.48 13.28 -22.42
C LEU A 111 -15.55 12.06 -22.26
N ASN A 112 -14.75 11.74 -23.27
CA ASN A 112 -13.78 10.63 -23.20
C ASN A 112 -12.76 10.82 -22.07
N LYS A 113 -12.31 12.05 -21.84
CA LYS A 113 -11.40 12.39 -20.73
C LYS A 113 -12.06 12.16 -19.37
N LEU A 114 -13.30 12.63 -19.20
CA LEU A 114 -14.08 12.44 -17.97
C LEU A 114 -14.33 10.94 -17.67
N GLN A 115 -14.75 10.17 -18.68
CA GLN A 115 -14.96 8.72 -18.52
C GLN A 115 -13.67 7.97 -18.13
N LYS A 116 -12.53 8.35 -18.73
CA LYS A 116 -11.23 7.78 -18.34
C LYS A 116 -10.86 8.14 -16.90
N ARG A 117 -11.13 9.39 -16.49
CA ARG A 117 -10.88 9.88 -15.12
C ARG A 117 -11.68 9.06 -14.11
N GLU A 118 -13.00 8.95 -14.30
CA GLU A 118 -13.90 8.18 -13.44
C GLU A 118 -13.46 6.70 -13.32
N ARG A 119 -13.22 6.05 -14.47
CA ARG A 119 -12.78 4.65 -14.51
C ARG A 119 -11.45 4.43 -13.78
N SER A 120 -10.50 5.35 -13.95
CA SER A 120 -9.20 5.28 -13.28
C SER A 120 -9.36 5.43 -11.77
N CYS A 121 -10.15 6.39 -11.30
CA CYS A 121 -10.43 6.58 -9.88
C CYS A 121 -11.09 5.34 -9.25
N ARG A 122 -12.10 4.77 -9.92
CA ARG A 122 -12.82 3.58 -9.41
C ARG A 122 -11.88 2.39 -9.19
N PHE A 123 -11.09 2.03 -10.20
CA PHE A 123 -10.14 0.93 -10.07
C PHE A 123 -9.05 1.20 -9.04
N TYR A 124 -8.61 2.46 -8.95
CA TYR A 124 -7.62 2.86 -7.97
C TYR A 124 -8.13 2.70 -6.53
N VAL A 125 -9.32 3.22 -6.22
CA VAL A 125 -9.94 3.12 -4.89
C VAL A 125 -10.04 1.66 -4.47
N GLN A 126 -10.58 0.82 -5.35
CA GLN A 126 -10.76 -0.61 -5.11
C GLN A 126 -9.45 -1.29 -4.72
N ALA A 127 -8.41 -1.06 -5.52
CA ALA A 127 -7.11 -1.64 -5.28
C ALA A 127 -6.43 -1.11 -3.99
N MET A 128 -6.60 0.18 -3.68
CA MET A 128 -6.05 0.77 -2.46
C MET A 128 -6.71 0.19 -1.21
N VAL A 129 -8.04 0.13 -1.20
CA VAL A 129 -8.82 -0.45 -0.10
C VAL A 129 -8.45 -1.93 0.09
N GLU A 130 -8.37 -2.69 -0.99
CA GLU A 130 -7.95 -4.10 -0.95
C GLU A 130 -6.52 -4.25 -0.41
N THR A 131 -5.58 -3.42 -0.85
CA THR A 131 -4.20 -3.43 -0.36
C THR A 131 -4.14 -3.15 1.14
N VAL A 132 -4.82 -2.10 1.61
CA VAL A 132 -4.88 -1.76 3.06
C VAL A 132 -5.49 -2.92 3.83
N ASN A 133 -6.61 -3.50 3.35
CA ASN A 133 -7.24 -4.64 4.00
C ASN A 133 -6.28 -5.83 4.13
N ASN A 134 -5.53 -6.16 3.07
CA ASN A 134 -4.55 -7.24 3.08
C ASN A 134 -3.41 -6.96 4.08
N LEU A 135 -2.94 -5.71 4.18
CA LEU A 135 -1.90 -5.33 5.14
C LEU A 135 -2.36 -5.41 6.60
N LEU A 136 -3.66 -5.23 6.87
CA LEU A 136 -4.23 -5.24 8.22
C LEU A 136 -4.79 -6.61 8.64
N GLN A 137 -4.84 -7.57 7.72
CA GLN A 137 -5.30 -8.92 8.00
C GLN A 137 -4.38 -9.66 9.00
N PRO A 138 -4.92 -10.58 9.83
CA PRO A 138 -4.13 -11.38 10.78
C PRO A 138 -2.95 -12.10 10.13
N GLN A 139 -3.08 -12.52 8.87
CA GLN A 139 -2.05 -13.17 8.07
C GLN A 139 -0.80 -12.28 7.88
N ALA A 140 -0.98 -10.97 7.75
CA ALA A 140 0.13 -10.01 7.62
C ALA A 140 0.77 -9.65 8.96
N GLN A 141 0.14 -9.97 10.10
CA GLN A 141 0.62 -9.58 11.44
C GLN A 141 2.02 -10.13 11.73
N ALA A 142 2.37 -11.32 11.22
CA ALA A 142 3.71 -11.88 11.37
C ALA A 142 4.77 -10.98 10.71
N ALA A 143 4.53 -10.53 9.47
CA ALA A 143 5.42 -9.63 8.73
C ALA A 143 5.59 -8.27 9.43
N TRP A 144 4.50 -7.74 10.00
CA TRP A 144 4.54 -6.51 10.80
C TRP A 144 5.41 -6.67 12.05
N ARG A 145 5.30 -7.81 12.75
CA ARG A 145 6.07 -8.06 13.99
C ARG A 145 7.57 -8.24 13.75
N GLU A 146 7.97 -8.60 12.53
CA GLU A 146 9.39 -8.69 12.14
C GLU A 146 10.03 -7.32 11.86
N LEU A 147 9.23 -6.26 11.74
CA LEU A 147 9.73 -4.89 11.73
C LEU A 147 10.06 -4.43 13.16
N SER A 148 11.10 -3.60 13.30
CA SER A 148 11.34 -2.90 14.57
C SER A 148 10.16 -2.00 14.92
N THR A 149 9.95 -1.71 16.21
CA THR A 149 8.85 -0.82 16.65
C THR A 149 8.86 0.53 15.94
N GLY A 150 10.04 1.08 15.64
CA GLY A 150 10.18 2.33 14.89
C GLY A 150 9.74 2.20 13.42
N GLU A 151 10.07 1.08 12.76
CA GLU A 151 9.61 0.81 11.40
C GLU A 151 8.11 0.53 11.34
N GLN A 152 7.56 -0.19 12.33
CA GLN A 152 6.12 -0.42 12.44
C GLN A 152 5.35 0.90 12.55
N LEU A 153 5.78 1.78 13.47
CA LEU A 153 5.15 3.09 13.65
C LEU A 153 5.24 3.92 12.37
N ARG A 154 6.42 4.00 11.75
CA ARG A 154 6.60 4.78 10.52
C ARG A 154 5.72 4.26 9.39
N ALA A 155 5.70 2.95 9.17
CA ALA A 155 4.89 2.35 8.11
C ALA A 155 3.39 2.53 8.39
N ALA A 156 2.93 2.39 9.63
CA ALA A 156 1.53 2.62 10.01
C ALA A 156 1.12 4.09 9.82
N THR A 157 1.93 5.04 10.28
CA THR A 157 1.66 6.48 10.09
C THR A 157 1.64 6.86 8.62
N MET A 158 2.61 6.38 7.83
CA MET A 158 2.61 6.61 6.39
C MET A 158 1.39 6.00 5.70
N LEU A 159 0.93 4.82 6.10
CA LEU A 159 -0.25 4.18 5.54
C LEU A 159 -1.50 5.03 5.77
N LEU A 160 -1.70 5.53 6.99
CA LEU A 160 -2.83 6.41 7.34
C LEU A 160 -2.80 7.71 6.53
N ASP A 161 -1.66 8.40 6.50
CA ASP A 161 -1.45 9.63 5.72
C ASP A 161 -1.70 9.41 4.21
N THR A 162 -1.24 8.27 3.68
CA THR A 162 -1.46 7.93 2.26
C THR A 162 -2.93 7.68 1.92
N VAL A 163 -3.67 6.99 2.81
CA VAL A 163 -5.11 6.76 2.63
C VAL A 163 -5.87 8.08 2.68
N GLU A 164 -5.51 8.97 3.61
CA GLU A 164 -6.10 10.31 3.72
C GLU A 164 -5.83 11.15 2.46
N GLN A 165 -4.58 11.23 2.00
CA GLN A 165 -4.24 11.97 0.78
C GLN A 165 -4.92 11.38 -0.46
N GLY A 166 -4.97 10.05 -0.56
CA GLY A 166 -5.73 9.35 -1.60
C GLY A 166 -7.21 9.74 -1.60
N ALA A 167 -7.82 9.84 -0.40
CA ALA A 167 -9.21 10.27 -0.24
C ALA A 167 -9.45 11.68 -0.79
N PHE A 168 -8.58 12.63 -0.48
CA PHE A 168 -8.68 13.99 -0.99
C PHE A 168 -8.56 14.04 -2.52
N VAL A 169 -7.58 13.31 -3.10
CA VAL A 169 -7.45 13.20 -4.56
C VAL A 169 -8.73 12.63 -5.17
N LEU A 170 -9.37 11.65 -4.55
CA LEU A 170 -10.57 11.02 -5.09
C LEU A 170 -11.83 11.89 -4.97
N ALA A 171 -11.99 12.61 -3.86
CA ALA A 171 -13.15 13.48 -3.60
C ALA A 171 -13.31 14.59 -4.66
N ASP A 172 -12.20 15.13 -5.16
CA ASP A 172 -12.21 16.16 -6.22
C ASP A 172 -12.44 15.60 -7.64
N ASN A 173 -12.42 14.27 -7.78
CA ASN A 173 -12.28 13.59 -9.06
C ASN A 173 -13.41 12.60 -9.38
N LEU A 174 -14.17 12.15 -8.38
CA LEU A 174 -15.39 11.36 -8.53
C LEU A 174 -16.61 12.29 -8.65
N LEU A 175 -17.62 11.89 -9.42
CA LEU A 175 -18.84 12.67 -9.54
C LEU A 175 -19.59 12.67 -8.20
N LYS A 176 -20.26 13.78 -7.87
CA LYS A 176 -21.00 13.99 -6.60
C LYS A 176 -22.09 12.95 -6.28
N THR A 177 -22.40 12.06 -7.23
CA THR A 177 -23.39 10.99 -7.14
C THR A 177 -22.78 9.59 -7.05
N ASP A 178 -21.45 9.44 -7.20
CA ASP A 178 -20.77 8.15 -7.14
C ASP A 178 -20.40 7.81 -5.70
N ILE A 179 -21.30 7.12 -5.01
CA ILE A 179 -20.96 6.40 -3.79
C ILE A 179 -20.12 5.19 -4.20
N VAL A 180 -18.81 5.25 -3.98
CA VAL A 180 -17.93 4.08 -4.09
C VAL A 180 -17.88 3.42 -2.71
N GLN A 181 -18.76 2.45 -2.50
CA GLN A 181 -18.77 1.60 -1.31
C GLN A 181 -17.85 0.41 -1.53
N GLU A 182 -16.74 0.37 -0.81
CA GLU A 182 -15.88 -0.80 -0.71
C GLU A 182 -15.84 -1.22 0.75
N ASN A 183 -16.50 -2.35 1.06
CA ASN A 183 -16.52 -2.93 2.39
C ASN A 183 -15.53 -4.09 2.43
N THR A 184 -14.60 -4.06 3.38
CA THR A 184 -13.71 -5.20 3.65
C THR A 184 -13.73 -5.54 5.13
N ASP A 185 -13.28 -6.74 5.49
CA ASP A 185 -13.36 -7.23 6.88
C ASP A 185 -12.62 -6.33 7.88
N ASN A 186 -11.54 -5.67 7.45
CA ASN A 186 -10.73 -4.79 8.30
C ASN A 186 -10.91 -3.30 8.01
N ILE A 187 -11.71 -2.96 6.99
CA ILE A 187 -12.09 -1.58 6.64
C ILE A 187 -13.60 -1.58 6.48
N GLN A 188 -14.29 -1.29 7.59
CA GLN A 188 -15.73 -1.06 7.57
C GLN A 188 -15.95 0.41 7.20
N GLU A 189 -16.73 0.64 6.15
CA GLU A 189 -17.15 1.98 5.73
C GLU A 189 -16.01 2.91 5.32
N VAL A 190 -15.62 2.78 4.05
CA VAL A 190 -15.15 3.93 3.27
C VAL A 190 -16.38 4.83 3.04
N GLU A 191 -16.90 5.44 4.11
CA GLU A 191 -17.91 6.51 4.06
C GLU A 191 -17.20 7.79 3.56
N PHE A 192 -16.65 7.72 2.35
CA PHE A 192 -15.80 8.76 1.74
C PHE A 192 -16.59 9.97 1.23
N LEU A 193 -17.87 10.08 1.59
CA LEU A 193 -18.70 11.22 1.28
C LEU A 193 -19.37 11.71 2.57
N LEU A 194 -18.70 12.65 3.25
CA LEU A 194 -19.23 13.72 4.14
C LEU A 194 -18.80 13.76 5.62
N TYR A 195 -18.09 12.78 6.22
CA TYR A 195 -17.94 12.76 7.70
C TYR A 195 -16.53 12.90 8.32
N VAL A 196 -15.45 13.09 7.55
CA VAL A 196 -14.10 13.26 8.15
C VAL A 196 -13.90 14.60 8.91
N PRO A 197 -14.62 15.72 8.64
CA PRO A 197 -14.46 16.92 9.48
C PRO A 197 -15.16 16.87 10.85
N ALA A 198 -16.03 15.89 11.12
CA ALA A 198 -16.88 15.88 12.32
C ALA A 198 -16.38 14.97 13.46
N ALA A 199 -15.53 13.98 13.18
CA ALA A 199 -15.10 13.00 14.18
C ALA A 199 -13.79 13.34 14.92
N MET A 200 -13.07 14.40 14.52
CA MET A 200 -11.88 14.89 15.23
C MET A 200 -12.11 16.18 16.05
N ALA A 201 -13.37 16.54 16.32
CA ALA A 201 -13.75 17.71 17.11
C ALA A 201 -14.47 17.38 18.44
N THR A 202 -14.31 16.18 18.98
CA THR A 202 -14.79 15.81 20.33
C THR A 202 -13.77 14.99 21.08
#